data_AF-R9PG84-F1
#
_entry.id   AF-R9PG84-F1
#
_cell.length_a   1.000
_cell.length_b   1.000
_cell.length_c   1.000
_cell.angle_alpha   90.00
_cell.angle_beta   90.00
_cell.angle_gamma   90.00
#
_symmetry.space_group_name_H-M   'P 1'
#
loop_
_entity.id
_entity.type
_entity.pdbx_description
1 polymer ?
#
loop_
_entity_poly.entity_id
_entity_poly.type
_entity_poly.pdbx_seq_one_letter_code
_entity_poly.pdbx_strand_id
1 'polypeptide(L)'
;MHPASHGYYQLHAQEGFLLAQLYDSWNVTTTKEYRKDVQQEMSQFGPKPWAAIFDIRHWQFLTPESLPIMQQQIAWCLQNQLSHCIYLAPNSGILEYLKQQAHAEVPKHNCKFVQLSTIEHSLQQFKDWQVEVPSSVISQLHIS
;
A
#
# COMPACT_ATOMS: atom_id res chain seq x y z
N MET A 1 7.65 -22.58 -17.51
CA MET A 1 8.53 -21.51 -17.01
C MET A 1 7.60 -20.38 -16.57
N HIS A 2 7.63 -19.97 -15.30
CA HIS A 2 6.86 -18.79 -14.89
C HIS A 2 7.55 -17.54 -15.44
N PRO A 3 6.80 -16.52 -15.89
CA PRO A 3 7.42 -15.27 -16.33
C PRO A 3 8.20 -14.66 -15.17
N ALA A 4 9.37 -14.10 -15.47
CA ALA A 4 10.17 -13.34 -14.50
C ALA A 4 9.38 -12.13 -13.99
N SER A 5 9.68 -11.67 -12.77
CA SER A 5 9.09 -10.47 -12.19
C SER A 5 9.37 -9.24 -13.06
N HIS A 6 8.41 -8.33 -13.12
CA HIS A 6 8.50 -7.06 -13.83
C HIS A 6 8.07 -5.91 -12.93
N GLY A 7 8.83 -4.81 -12.95
CA GLY A 7 8.77 -3.78 -11.92
C GLY A 7 9.30 -4.27 -10.57
N TYR A 8 9.27 -3.39 -9.58
CA TYR A 8 9.79 -3.69 -8.25
C TYR A 8 9.05 -2.89 -7.17
N TYR A 9 9.32 -3.24 -5.91
CA TYR A 9 8.82 -2.53 -4.74
C TYR A 9 9.89 -2.50 -3.64
N GLN A 10 9.73 -1.56 -2.71
CA GLN A 10 10.47 -1.52 -1.46
C GLN A 10 9.47 -1.47 -0.30
N LEU A 11 9.69 -2.32 0.70
CA LEU A 11 8.91 -2.36 1.93
C LEU A 11 9.79 -1.93 3.10
N HIS A 12 9.28 -1.00 3.89
CA HIS A 12 9.86 -0.62 5.16
C HIS A 12 8.77 -0.70 6.22
N ALA A 13 8.87 -1.70 7.10
CA ALA A 13 7.91 -1.92 8.17
C ALA A 13 8.58 -1.68 9.54
N GLN A 14 7.97 -0.85 10.37
CA GLN A 14 8.42 -0.61 11.74
C GLN A 14 7.23 -0.25 12.62
N GLU A 15 7.18 -0.82 13.84
CA GLU A 15 6.21 -0.43 14.87
C GLU A 15 4.74 -0.46 14.42
N GLY A 16 4.36 -1.40 13.55
CA GLY A 16 3.00 -1.45 13.00
C GLY A 16 2.70 -0.34 11.99
N PHE A 17 3.74 0.20 11.34
CA PHE A 17 3.64 1.12 10.23
C PHE A 17 4.34 0.51 9.01
N LEU A 18 3.67 0.56 7.85
CA LEU A 18 4.22 0.11 6.57
C LEU A 18 4.44 1.30 5.63
N LEU A 19 5.64 1.40 5.07
CA LEU A 19 5.87 2.14 3.83
C LEU A 19 6.07 1.12 2.71
N ALA A 20 5.21 1.19 1.71
CA ALA A 20 5.32 0.42 0.47
C ALA A 20 5.52 1.39 -0.68
N GLN A 21 6.68 1.33 -1.33
CA GLN A 21 6.99 2.11 -2.52
C GLN A 21 6.92 1.21 -3.75
N LEU A 22 6.12 1.60 -4.74
CA LEU A 22 5.77 0.79 -5.90
C LEU A 22 6.29 1.45 -7.18
N TYR A 23 6.99 0.68 -8.02
CA TYR A 23 7.68 1.18 -9.21
C TYR A 23 7.33 0.39 -10.47
N ASP A 24 7.31 1.10 -11.60
CA ASP A 24 7.10 0.59 -12.95
C ASP A 24 5.76 -0.13 -13.14
N SER A 25 5.71 -1.12 -14.03
CA SER A 25 4.54 -1.92 -14.35
C SER A 25 4.67 -3.30 -13.73
N TRP A 26 3.58 -3.83 -13.17
CA TRP A 26 3.60 -5.12 -12.48
C TRP A 26 2.86 -6.21 -13.25
N ASN A 27 3.48 -7.39 -13.26
CA ASN A 27 2.87 -8.63 -13.72
C ASN A 27 2.43 -9.50 -12.53
N VAL A 28 1.89 -10.68 -12.85
CA VAL A 28 1.37 -11.63 -11.86
C VAL A 28 2.43 -12.07 -10.86
N THR A 29 3.68 -12.26 -11.31
CA THR A 29 4.78 -12.71 -10.46
C THR A 29 5.10 -11.65 -9.41
N THR A 30 5.38 -10.41 -9.81
CA THR A 30 5.65 -9.30 -8.89
C THR A 30 4.49 -9.05 -7.94
N THR A 31 3.25 -9.15 -8.44
CA THR A 31 2.06 -8.93 -7.60
C THR A 31 1.89 -10.00 -6.53
N LYS A 32 2.25 -11.25 -6.82
CA LYS A 32 2.24 -12.35 -5.83
C LYS A 32 3.36 -12.20 -4.80
N GLU A 33 4.55 -11.81 -5.25
CA GLU A 33 5.71 -11.54 -4.39
C GLU A 33 5.38 -10.40 -3.43
N TYR A 34 4.89 -9.26 -3.95
CA TYR A 34 4.45 -8.13 -3.14
C TYR A 34 3.41 -8.52 -2.10
N ARG A 35 2.37 -9.26 -2.51
CA ARG A 35 1.34 -9.77 -1.59
C ARG A 35 1.96 -10.60 -0.48
N LYS A 36 2.82 -11.56 -0.82
CA LYS A 36 3.46 -12.44 0.17
C LYS A 36 4.30 -11.63 1.15
N ASP A 37 5.10 -10.69 0.65
CA ASP A 37 6.04 -9.93 1.46
C ASP A 37 5.33 -8.96 2.40
N VAL A 38 4.29 -8.24 1.93
CA VAL A 38 3.47 -7.39 2.81
C VAL A 38 2.80 -8.22 3.90
N GLN A 39 2.27 -9.39 3.57
CA GLN A 39 1.64 -10.27 4.56
C GLN A 39 2.65 -10.74 5.60
N GLN A 40 3.86 -11.13 5.19
CA GLN A 40 4.92 -11.54 6.08
C GLN A 40 5.37 -10.40 7.00
N GLU A 41 5.64 -9.22 6.43
CA GLU A 41 6.06 -8.04 7.18
C GLU A 41 5.00 -7.58 8.18
N MET A 42 3.72 -7.58 7.81
CA MET A 42 2.69 -7.08 8.73
C MET A 42 2.23 -8.12 9.75
N SER A 43 2.34 -9.41 9.45
CA SER A 43 1.98 -10.46 10.41
C SER A 43 2.88 -10.46 11.66
N GLN A 44 4.11 -9.94 11.57
CA GLN A 44 5.04 -9.88 12.71
C GLN A 44 4.56 -8.94 13.84
N PHE A 45 3.65 -8.00 13.56
CA PHE A 45 3.10 -7.07 14.54
C PHE A 45 1.83 -7.58 15.24
N GLY A 46 1.39 -8.81 14.91
CA GLY A 46 0.21 -9.45 15.49
C GLY A 46 -1.12 -8.77 15.10
N PRO A 47 -2.22 -9.02 15.81
CA PRO A 47 -3.55 -8.55 15.46
C PRO A 47 -3.81 -7.08 15.84
N LYS A 48 -2.77 -6.25 15.92
CA LYS A 48 -2.90 -4.84 16.29
C LYS A 48 -3.26 -3.98 15.07
N PRO A 49 -4.03 -2.89 15.25
CA PRO A 49 -4.20 -1.90 14.19
C PRO A 49 -2.86 -1.39 13.68
N TRP A 50 -2.73 -1.29 12.36
CA TRP A 50 -1.54 -0.76 11.70
C TRP A 50 -1.91 0.33 10.69
N ALA A 51 -0.91 1.09 10.28
CA ALA A 51 -1.04 2.19 9.32
C ALA A 51 -0.07 2.02 8.15
N ALA A 52 -0.39 2.64 7.01
CA ALA A 52 0.42 2.48 5.81
C ALA A 52 0.52 3.73 4.94
N ILE A 53 1.68 3.93 4.32
CA ILE A 53 1.82 4.75 3.12
C ILE A 53 2.06 3.80 1.94
N PHE A 54 1.15 3.86 0.97
CA PHE A 54 1.35 3.28 -0.35
C PHE A 54 1.84 4.39 -1.28
N ASP A 55 3.15 4.49 -1.43
CA ASP A 55 3.79 5.40 -2.38
C ASP A 55 3.74 4.78 -3.77
N ILE A 56 2.80 5.28 -4.56
CA ILE A 56 2.52 4.82 -5.92
C ILE A 56 2.84 5.90 -6.95
N ARG A 57 3.64 6.92 -6.57
CA ARG A 57 4.05 8.00 -7.48
C ARG A 57 4.75 7.48 -8.74
N HIS A 58 5.48 6.37 -8.60
CA HIS A 58 6.25 5.74 -9.68
C HIS A 58 5.60 4.46 -10.22
N TRP A 59 4.40 4.11 -9.76
CA TRP A 59 3.69 2.92 -10.21
C TRP A 59 2.84 3.24 -11.43
N GLN A 60 3.11 2.55 -12.53
CA GLN A 60 2.56 2.88 -13.85
C GLN A 60 1.34 2.02 -14.18
N PHE A 61 1.45 0.71 -13.95
CA PHE A 61 0.47 -0.24 -14.49
C PHE A 61 0.46 -1.58 -13.73
N LEU A 62 -0.66 -2.28 -13.83
CA LEU A 62 -0.87 -3.64 -13.35
C LEU A 62 -1.59 -4.40 -14.45
N THR A 63 -1.11 -5.60 -14.80
CA THR A 63 -1.80 -6.40 -15.83
C THR A 63 -3.20 -6.83 -15.36
N PRO A 64 -4.16 -7.04 -16.29
CA PRO A 64 -5.51 -7.51 -15.94
C PRO A 64 -5.53 -8.79 -15.09
N GLU A 65 -4.61 -9.73 -15.34
CA GLU A 65 -4.50 -10.98 -14.59
C GLU A 65 -4.00 -10.77 -13.15
N SER A 66 -3.34 -9.65 -12.90
CA SER A 66 -2.82 -9.28 -11.59
C SER A 66 -3.85 -8.54 -10.73
N LEU A 67 -4.92 -8.01 -11.36
CA LEU A 67 -6.00 -7.30 -10.67
C LEU A 67 -6.67 -8.13 -9.56
N PRO A 68 -7.08 -9.40 -9.75
CA PRO A 68 -7.67 -10.19 -8.69
C PRO A 68 -6.72 -10.41 -7.49
N ILE A 69 -5.41 -10.50 -7.75
CA ILE A 69 -4.39 -10.70 -6.71
C ILE A 69 -4.22 -9.41 -5.90
N MET A 70 -4.19 -8.25 -6.56
CA MET A 70 -4.15 -6.96 -5.89
C MET A 70 -5.43 -6.70 -5.06
N GLN A 71 -6.60 -7.06 -5.59
CA GLN A 71 -7.87 -6.97 -4.84
C GLN A 71 -7.86 -7.85 -3.59
N GLN A 72 -7.36 -9.08 -3.70
CA GLN A 72 -7.17 -9.95 -2.54
C GLN A 72 -6.16 -9.36 -1.54
N GLN A 73 -5.17 -8.60 -2.00
CA GLN A 73 -4.21 -7.92 -1.13
C GLN A 73 -4.84 -6.78 -0.35
N ILE A 74 -5.59 -5.93 -1.02
CA ILE A 74 -6.37 -4.85 -0.38
C ILE A 74 -7.34 -5.43 0.65
N ALA A 75 -8.09 -6.47 0.28
CA ALA A 75 -9.02 -7.15 1.19
C ALA A 75 -8.29 -7.74 2.42
N TRP A 76 -7.13 -8.37 2.21
CA TRP A 76 -6.33 -8.90 3.31
C TRP A 76 -5.88 -7.79 4.26
N CYS A 77 -5.39 -6.65 3.74
CA CYS A 77 -4.98 -5.53 4.59
C CYS A 77 -6.13 -5.05 5.50
N LEU A 78 -7.33 -4.88 4.94
CA LEU A 78 -8.51 -4.45 5.68
C LEU A 78 -8.94 -5.48 6.75
N GLN A 79 -8.94 -6.76 6.39
CA GLN A 79 -9.28 -7.85 7.33
C GLN A 79 -8.24 -8.00 8.46
N ASN A 80 -6.99 -7.62 8.19
CA ASN A 80 -5.88 -7.73 9.13
C ASN A 80 -5.56 -6.40 9.81
N GLN A 81 -6.58 -5.60 10.13
CA GLN A 81 -6.48 -4.41 10.98
C GLN A 81 -5.74 -3.20 10.38
N LEU A 82 -5.66 -3.08 9.04
CA LEU A 82 -5.29 -1.80 8.44
C LEU A 82 -6.32 -0.73 8.87
N SER A 83 -5.85 0.29 9.57
CA SER A 83 -6.69 1.32 10.20
C SER A 83 -6.58 2.69 9.53
N HIS A 84 -5.40 3.00 8.99
CA HIS A 84 -5.12 4.28 8.35
C HIS A 84 -4.21 4.03 7.14
N CYS A 85 -4.59 4.52 5.96
CA CYS A 85 -3.66 4.50 4.84
C CYS A 85 -3.68 5.78 4.01
N ILE A 86 -2.50 6.13 3.50
CA ILE A 86 -2.35 7.21 2.54
C ILE A 86 -1.84 6.62 1.24
N TYR A 87 -2.56 6.91 0.16
CA TYR A 87 -2.04 6.69 -1.18
C TYR A 87 -1.30 7.96 -1.60
N LEU A 88 0.02 7.91 -1.58
CA LEU A 88 0.86 9.03 -2.00
C LEU A 88 0.96 9.00 -3.54
N ALA A 89 0.19 9.87 -4.19
CA ALA A 89 0.17 10.03 -5.63
C ALA A 89 -0.44 11.38 -6.04
N PRO A 90 0.24 12.19 -6.88
CA PRO A 90 -0.31 13.45 -7.36
C PRO A 90 -1.57 13.26 -8.21
N ASN A 91 -1.54 12.29 -9.13
CA ASN A 91 -2.68 11.78 -9.89
C ASN A 91 -2.33 10.35 -10.32
N SER A 92 -3.12 9.36 -9.90
CA SER A 92 -2.86 7.95 -10.18
C SER A 92 -4.05 7.32 -10.88
N GLY A 93 -3.95 7.16 -12.21
CA GLY A 93 -4.97 6.46 -13.00
C GLY A 93 -5.15 5.00 -12.55
N ILE A 94 -4.08 4.37 -12.06
CA ILE A 94 -4.14 3.02 -11.49
C ILE A 94 -4.92 2.98 -10.18
N LEU A 95 -4.76 3.95 -9.30
CA LEU A 95 -5.56 4.03 -8.09
C LEU A 95 -7.05 4.23 -8.39
N GLU A 96 -7.37 5.13 -9.34
CA GLU A 96 -8.75 5.33 -9.79
C GLU A 96 -9.33 4.06 -10.41
N TYR A 97 -8.55 3.34 -11.23
CA TYR A 97 -8.95 2.05 -11.78
C TYR A 97 -9.21 1.00 -10.69
N LEU A 98 -8.32 0.89 -9.70
CA LEU A 98 -8.51 -0.03 -8.57
C LEU A 98 -9.75 0.31 -7.74
N LYS A 99 -10.03 1.60 -7.51
CA LYS A 99 -11.25 2.07 -6.85
C LYS A 99 -12.51 1.69 -7.64
N GLN A 100 -12.50 1.85 -8.96
CA GLN A 100 -13.63 1.49 -9.83
C GLN A 100 -13.88 -0.01 -9.90
N GLN A 101 -12.82 -0.81 -9.91
CA GLN A 101 -12.89 -2.28 -9.97
C GLN A 101 -13.20 -2.92 -8.61
N ALA A 102 -13.19 -2.16 -7.52
CA ALA A 102 -13.61 -2.64 -6.21
C ALA A 102 -15.13 -2.86 -6.21
N HIS A 103 -15.57 -4.02 -6.72
CA HIS A 103 -16.98 -4.42 -6.80
C HIS A 103 -17.54 -5.04 -5.52
N ALA A 104 -16.72 -5.26 -4.50
CA ALA A 104 -17.12 -6.01 -3.31
C ALA A 104 -17.47 -5.06 -2.16
N GLU A 105 -18.56 -5.39 -1.47
CA GLU A 105 -18.91 -4.92 -0.14
C GLU A 105 -17.64 -4.74 0.70
N VAL A 106 -17.09 -3.52 0.74
CA VAL A 106 -16.07 -3.19 1.73
C VAL A 106 -16.83 -3.37 3.04
N PRO A 107 -16.56 -4.43 3.82
CA PRO A 107 -17.25 -4.55 5.09
C PRO A 107 -16.93 -3.25 5.82
N LYS A 108 -17.86 -2.66 6.57
CA LYS A 108 -17.65 -1.41 7.31
C LYS A 108 -16.44 -1.55 8.24
N HIS A 109 -15.24 -1.45 7.68
CA HIS A 109 -13.96 -1.43 8.35
C HIS A 109 -13.70 0.05 8.53
N ASN A 110 -13.40 0.42 9.77
CA ASN A 110 -13.09 1.79 10.14
C ASN A 110 -11.68 2.19 9.64
N CYS A 111 -11.30 1.79 8.43
CA CYS A 111 -10.07 2.22 7.81
C CYS A 111 -10.27 3.64 7.26
N LYS A 112 -9.53 4.60 7.81
CA LYS A 112 -9.44 5.93 7.22
C LYS A 112 -8.45 5.87 6.07
N PHE A 113 -8.81 6.44 4.93
CA PHE A 113 -7.87 6.57 3.83
C PHE A 113 -8.01 7.90 3.10
N VAL A 114 -6.90 8.38 2.56
CA VAL A 114 -6.89 9.55 1.68
C VAL A 114 -5.81 9.39 0.61
N GLN A 115 -6.01 10.04 -0.52
CA GLN A 115 -4.96 10.21 -1.52
C GLN A 115 -4.37 11.61 -1.37
N LEU A 116 -3.05 11.71 -1.29
CA LEU A 116 -2.33 12.97 -1.18
C LEU A 116 -1.17 13.00 -2.16
N SER A 117 -0.78 14.20 -2.58
CA SER A 117 0.22 14.39 -3.64
C SER A 117 1.65 14.60 -3.12
N THR A 118 1.81 14.92 -1.82
CA THR A 118 3.10 15.27 -1.24
C THR A 118 3.37 14.54 0.07
N ILE A 119 4.65 14.37 0.39
CA ILE A 119 5.11 13.74 1.62
C ILE A 119 4.66 14.60 2.82
N GLU A 120 4.79 15.92 2.72
CA GLU A 120 4.47 16.87 3.80
C GLU A 120 3.01 16.77 4.21
N HIS A 121 2.09 16.74 3.24
CA HIS A 121 0.67 16.57 3.53
C HIS A 121 0.38 15.18 4.08
N SER A 122 1.10 14.15 3.64
CA SER A 122 0.93 12.79 4.15
C SER A 122 1.31 12.71 5.63
N LEU A 123 2.46 13.29 6.01
CA LEU A 123 2.91 13.35 7.40
C LEU A 123 1.98 14.20 8.26
N GLN A 124 1.51 15.34 7.75
CA GLN A 124 0.54 16.18 8.44
C GLN A 124 -0.79 15.43 8.66
N GLN A 125 -1.26 14.68 7.67
CA GLN A 125 -2.51 13.93 7.79
C GLN A 125 -2.44 12.82 8.84
N PHE A 126 -1.31 12.10 8.95
CA PHE A 126 -1.13 11.12 10.03
C PHE A 126 -1.13 11.79 11.40
N LYS A 127 -0.50 12.97 11.53
CA LYS A 127 -0.55 13.77 12.75
C LYS A 127 -1.98 14.16 13.11
N ASP A 128 -2.79 14.58 12.15
CA ASP A 128 -4.20 14.92 12.36
C ASP A 128 -5.04 13.69 12.77
N TRP A 129 -4.67 12.51 12.28
CA TRP A 129 -5.24 11.24 12.71
C TRP A 129 -4.70 10.72 14.03
N GLN A 130 -3.74 11.42 14.65
CA GLN A 130 -3.05 11.00 15.87
C GLN A 130 -2.33 9.66 15.71
N VAL A 131 -1.78 9.42 14.50
CA VAL A 131 -0.95 8.27 14.18
C VAL A 131 0.49 8.74 14.09
N GLU A 132 1.37 8.11 14.86
CA GLU A 132 2.80 8.38 14.81
C GLU A 132 3.45 7.64 13.63
N VAL A 133 4.23 8.36 12.82
CA VAL A 133 5.00 7.78 11.72
C VAL A 133 6.43 7.56 12.22
N PRO A 134 6.97 6.32 12.18
CA PRO A 134 8.34 6.07 12.64
C PRO A 134 9.37 6.93 11.90
N SER A 135 10.37 7.45 12.61
CA SER A 135 11.41 8.31 12.02
C SER A 135 12.22 7.61 10.92
N SER A 136 12.39 6.29 11.02
CA SER A 136 12.98 5.44 9.98
C SER A 136 12.14 5.47 8.70
N VAL A 137 10.81 5.39 8.81
CA VAL A 137 9.88 5.46 7.68
C VAL A 137 9.95 6.83 7.03
N ILE A 138 9.95 7.91 7.82
CA ILE A 138 10.11 9.28 7.31
C ILE A 138 11.42 9.40 6.53
N SER A 139 12.52 8.84 7.05
CA SER A 139 13.81 8.86 6.38
C SER A 139 13.75 8.17 5.01
N GLN A 140 13.08 7.02 4.91
CA GLN A 140 12.94 6.27 3.65
C GLN A 140 12.05 6.96 2.61
N LEU A 141 10.99 7.65 3.06
CA LEU A 141 10.10 8.43 2.19
C LEU A 141 10.83 9.50 1.38
N HIS A 142 11.89 10.09 1.95
CA HIS A 142 12.67 11.14 1.29
C HIS A 142 13.81 10.62 0.39
N ILE A 143 14.06 9.31 0.38
CA ILE A 143 15.17 8.70 -0.38
C ILE A 143 14.73 8.30 -1.82
N SER A 144 13.47 8.57 -2.20
CA SER A 144 12.86 8.17 -3.49
C SER A 144 13.06 9.16 -4.63
#